data_AF-A0A2T5JHK5-F1
#
_entry.id   AF-A0A2T5JHK5-F1
#
_cell.length_a   1.000
_cell.length_b   1.000
_cell.length_c   1.000
_cell.angle_alpha   90.00
_cell.angle_beta   90.00
_cell.angle_gamma   90.00
#
_symmetry.space_group_name_H-M   'P 1'
#
loop_
_entity.id
_entity.type
_entity.pdbx_description
1 polymer ?
#
loop_
_entity_poly.entity_id
_entity_poly.type
_entity_poly.pdbx_seq_one_letter_code
_entity_poly.pdbx_strand_id
1 'polypeptide(L)'
;MITKMRVDILQGELGSYVKPMLGMIMFLTAGVSEPSIDPPTMVANAKRVSGKWIGNYECFQGPTGVTLTLAGKKNGTVEGNFLFYPTSSNPKTATGRFVVTGSYYSDGSLILGNGAWVEKPEGYITVSLKGKINSGFDTFTGVVPECFNAGFSLKRTIGIHYDKNLN
;
A
#
# COMPACT_ATOMS: atom_id res chain seq x y z
N MET A 1 60.40 14.63 -45.31
CA MET A 1 61.36 15.38 -44.47
C MET A 1 60.66 16.61 -43.92
N ILE A 2 60.95 16.91 -42.65
CA ILE A 2 60.65 18.13 -41.88
C ILE A 2 61.06 19.36 -42.73
N THR A 3 60.48 20.56 -42.64
CA THR A 3 60.95 21.70 -41.78
C THR A 3 60.25 22.94 -42.39
N LYS A 4 59.39 23.71 -41.73
CA LYS A 4 59.57 24.71 -40.65
C LYS A 4 60.50 25.88 -41.02
N MET A 5 59.98 27.11 -40.98
CA MET A 5 60.54 28.36 -40.39
C MET A 5 59.73 29.56 -40.96
N ARG A 6 58.96 30.30 -40.14
CA ARG A 6 59.29 31.33 -39.11
C ARG A 6 59.64 32.70 -39.72
N VAL A 7 58.98 33.75 -39.23
CA VAL A 7 59.47 35.14 -39.02
C VAL A 7 58.51 35.74 -37.97
N ASP A 8 58.91 35.97 -36.72
CA ASP A 8 59.60 37.12 -36.09
C ASP A 8 58.70 38.32 -35.81
N ILE A 9 58.74 38.80 -34.56
CA ILE A 9 59.22 40.14 -34.14
C ILE A 9 59.18 40.21 -32.59
N LEU A 10 60.30 40.69 -32.05
CA LEU A 10 60.67 40.99 -30.65
C LEU A 10 59.95 42.28 -30.18
N GLN A 11 59.82 42.71 -28.92
CA GLN A 11 60.28 42.39 -27.57
C GLN A 11 59.60 43.42 -26.65
N GLY A 12 59.46 43.16 -25.33
CA GLY A 12 59.23 44.25 -24.36
C GLY A 12 58.41 43.87 -23.12
N GLU A 13 59.12 43.43 -22.08
CA GLU A 13 58.74 43.13 -20.68
C GLU A 13 58.23 44.39 -19.89
N LEU A 14 57.62 44.41 -18.68
CA LEU A 14 57.43 43.51 -17.52
C LEU A 14 56.42 44.18 -16.52
N GLY A 15 55.64 43.40 -15.76
CA GLY A 15 55.07 43.74 -14.44
C GLY A 15 53.72 44.52 -14.40
N SER A 16 52.81 44.36 -13.44
CA SER A 16 52.72 43.49 -12.26
C SER A 16 51.24 43.35 -11.84
N TYR A 17 51.02 42.34 -11.02
CA TYR A 17 49.79 41.64 -10.66
C TYR A 17 48.85 42.46 -9.76
N VAL A 18 47.60 42.72 -10.20
CA VAL A 18 46.51 43.22 -9.35
C VAL A 18 45.48 42.09 -9.21
N LYS A 19 45.33 41.54 -7.99
CA LYS A 19 44.37 40.49 -7.65
C LYS A 19 42.93 41.02 -7.80
N PRO A 20 42.05 40.43 -8.62
CA PRO A 20 40.62 40.62 -8.46
C PRO A 20 40.09 39.65 -7.40
N MET A 21 39.31 40.24 -6.49
CA MET A 21 38.54 39.61 -5.43
C MET A 21 37.64 38.49 -5.98
N LEU A 22 37.75 37.31 -5.35
CA LEU A 22 36.98 36.11 -5.70
C LEU A 22 35.49 36.34 -5.41
N GLY A 23 34.71 36.65 -6.45
CA GLY A 23 33.25 36.66 -6.39
C GLY A 23 32.71 35.24 -6.43
N MET A 24 32.24 34.72 -5.31
CA MET A 24 31.54 33.44 -5.23
C MET A 24 30.11 33.61 -5.74
N ILE A 25 29.87 33.23 -7.00
CA ILE A 25 28.52 33.12 -7.57
C ILE A 25 27.88 31.88 -6.95
N MET A 26 27.03 32.07 -5.94
CA MET A 26 26.12 31.03 -5.46
C MET A 26 25.05 30.80 -6.54
N PHE A 27 25.16 29.69 -7.26
CA PHE A 27 24.04 29.16 -8.03
C PHE A 27 23.04 28.55 -7.04
N LEU A 28 21.98 29.30 -6.72
CA LEU A 28 20.77 28.75 -6.11
C LEU A 28 20.11 27.85 -7.15
N THR A 29 20.42 26.56 -7.12
CA THR A 29 19.63 25.57 -7.86
C THR A 29 18.30 25.42 -7.12
N ALA A 30 17.22 25.94 -7.73
CA ALA A 30 15.88 25.54 -7.34
C ALA A 30 15.77 24.03 -7.64
N GLY A 31 15.89 23.20 -6.61
CA GLY A 31 15.60 21.78 -6.72
C GLY A 31 14.12 21.63 -7.03
N VAL A 32 13.79 21.45 -8.31
CA VAL A 32 12.46 20.99 -8.72
C VAL A 32 12.35 19.58 -8.18
N SER A 33 11.59 19.40 -7.09
CA SER A 33 11.24 18.06 -6.61
C SER A 33 10.36 17.42 -7.68
N GLU A 34 10.94 16.51 -8.46
CA GLU A 34 10.16 15.68 -9.37
C GLU A 34 9.11 14.91 -8.55
N PRO A 35 7.83 14.90 -8.98
CA PRO A 35 6.85 14.04 -8.34
C PRO A 35 7.32 12.59 -8.51
N SER A 36 7.56 11.90 -7.40
CA SER A 36 7.86 10.48 -7.40
C SER A 36 6.66 9.73 -7.96
N ILE A 37 6.77 9.26 -9.21
CA ILE A 37 5.80 8.33 -9.78
C ILE A 37 6.03 7.01 -9.04
N ASP A 38 5.24 6.75 -8.00
CA ASP A 38 5.22 5.44 -7.36
C ASP A 38 5.02 4.37 -8.44
N PRO A 39 5.78 3.26 -8.41
CA PRO A 39 5.58 2.18 -9.34
C PRO A 39 4.10 1.79 -9.36
N PRO A 40 3.47 1.62 -10.54
CA PRO A 40 2.08 1.21 -10.60
C PRO A 40 1.90 -0.06 -9.79
N THR A 41 1.02 0.00 -8.80
CA THR A 41 0.74 -1.11 -7.90
C THR A 41 0.17 -2.28 -8.73
N MET A 42 1.00 -3.30 -8.98
CA MET A 42 0.59 -4.43 -9.80
C MET A 42 -0.30 -5.40 -9.02
N VAL A 43 -1.29 -5.99 -9.69
CA VAL A 43 -2.05 -7.10 -9.11
C VAL A 43 -1.15 -8.32 -8.89
N ALA A 44 -1.33 -9.01 -7.76
CA ALA A 44 -0.54 -10.19 -7.39
C ALA A 44 -1.39 -11.46 -7.39
N ASN A 45 -0.76 -12.63 -7.24
CA ASN A 45 -1.48 -13.90 -7.13
C ASN A 45 -2.32 -13.95 -5.84
N ALA A 46 -3.62 -13.66 -5.94
CA ALA A 46 -4.52 -13.62 -4.79
C ALA A 46 -4.79 -15.00 -4.17
N LYS A 47 -4.38 -16.13 -4.79
CA LYS A 47 -4.48 -17.43 -4.12
C LYS A 47 -3.78 -17.41 -2.74
N ARG A 48 -2.72 -16.62 -2.59
CA ARG A 48 -1.95 -16.43 -1.35
C ARG A 48 -2.77 -15.84 -0.19
N VAL A 49 -3.84 -15.10 -0.48
CA VAL A 49 -4.71 -14.49 0.56
C VAL A 49 -6.00 -15.28 0.82
N SER A 50 -6.22 -16.39 0.10
CA SER A 50 -7.38 -17.27 0.32
C SER A 50 -7.35 -17.89 1.71
N GLY A 51 -8.51 -18.14 2.30
CA GLY A 51 -8.66 -18.79 3.59
C GLY A 51 -9.51 -18.00 4.58
N LYS A 52 -9.49 -18.44 5.84
CA LYS A 52 -10.26 -17.84 6.93
C LYS A 52 -9.40 -16.89 7.75
N TRP A 53 -9.93 -15.70 8.00
CA TRP A 53 -9.33 -14.64 8.81
C TRP A 53 -10.29 -14.26 9.92
N ILE A 54 -9.80 -14.11 11.15
CA ILE A 54 -10.63 -13.81 12.32
C ILE A 54 -10.01 -12.66 13.08
N GLY A 55 -10.84 -11.75 13.57
CA GLY A 55 -10.41 -10.66 14.42
C GLY A 55 -11.55 -9.71 14.72
N ASN A 56 -11.25 -8.42 14.78
CA ASN A 56 -12.24 -7.39 15.09
C ASN A 56 -12.05 -6.15 14.21
N TYR A 57 -13.11 -5.38 14.10
CA TYR A 57 -13.09 -3.99 13.62
C TYR A 57 -13.89 -3.12 14.59
N GLU A 58 -13.72 -1.81 14.47
CA GLU A 58 -14.49 -0.83 15.21
C GLU A 58 -15.40 -0.04 14.27
N CYS A 59 -16.62 0.26 14.73
CA CYS A 59 -17.55 1.14 14.04
C CYS A 59 -18.48 1.81 15.08
N PHE A 60 -19.54 2.48 14.63
CA PHE A 60 -20.45 3.26 15.48
C PHE A 60 -20.96 2.52 16.74
N GLN A 61 -21.20 1.21 16.61
CA GLN A 61 -21.69 0.35 17.70
C GLN A 61 -20.58 -0.09 18.69
N GLY A 62 -19.32 0.23 18.42
CA GLY A 62 -18.16 -0.25 19.17
C GLY A 62 -17.48 -1.49 18.56
N PRO A 63 -16.57 -2.14 19.32
CA PRO A 63 -15.82 -3.31 18.85
C PRO A 63 -16.75 -4.41 18.35
N THR A 64 -16.46 -4.97 17.18
CA THR A 64 -17.29 -5.99 16.54
C THR A 64 -16.40 -7.13 16.03
N GLY A 65 -16.80 -8.37 16.33
CA GLY A 65 -16.07 -9.55 15.87
C GLY A 65 -16.29 -9.78 14.39
N VAL A 66 -15.25 -10.22 13.69
CA VAL A 66 -15.28 -10.51 12.25
C VAL A 66 -14.65 -11.84 11.95
N THR A 67 -15.32 -12.58 11.07
CA THR A 67 -14.77 -13.71 10.32
C THR A 67 -14.88 -13.37 8.84
N LEU A 68 -13.74 -13.38 8.16
CA LEU A 68 -13.63 -13.16 6.72
C LEU A 68 -13.16 -14.46 6.07
N THR A 69 -13.92 -14.95 5.09
CA THR A 69 -13.55 -16.14 4.31
C THR A 69 -13.32 -15.73 2.87
N LEU A 70 -12.08 -15.86 2.39
CA LEU A 70 -11.64 -15.39 1.08
C LEU A 70 -11.30 -16.53 0.13
N ALA A 71 -11.66 -16.36 -1.14
CA ALA A 71 -11.23 -17.16 -2.27
C ALA A 71 -10.54 -16.23 -3.29
N GLY A 72 -9.23 -16.39 -3.45
CA GLY A 72 -8.43 -15.61 -4.39
C GLY A 72 -8.11 -16.37 -5.67
N LYS A 73 -7.97 -15.62 -6.76
CA LYS A 73 -7.63 -16.11 -8.11
C LYS A 73 -6.22 -15.67 -8.51
N LYS A 74 -5.58 -16.38 -9.45
CA LYS A 74 -4.20 -16.07 -9.89
C LYS A 74 -4.06 -14.67 -10.49
N ASN A 75 -5.13 -14.11 -11.03
CA ASN A 75 -5.18 -12.78 -11.63
C ASN A 75 -5.36 -11.64 -10.60
N GLY A 76 -5.31 -11.93 -9.30
CA GLY A 76 -5.44 -10.94 -8.24
C GLY A 76 -6.86 -10.68 -7.76
N THR A 77 -7.89 -11.20 -8.43
CA THR A 77 -9.27 -11.10 -7.96
C THR A 77 -9.48 -11.88 -6.68
N VAL A 78 -10.24 -11.30 -5.75
CA VAL A 78 -10.68 -11.91 -4.49
C VAL A 78 -12.20 -11.83 -4.40
N GLU A 79 -12.83 -12.91 -3.97
CA GLU A 79 -14.24 -12.96 -3.57
C GLU A 79 -14.37 -13.63 -2.20
N GLY A 80 -15.43 -13.34 -1.45
CA GLY A 80 -15.56 -13.90 -0.11
C GLY A 80 -16.82 -13.51 0.63
N ASN A 81 -16.87 -13.90 1.90
CA ASN A 81 -17.93 -13.52 2.83
C ASN A 81 -17.33 -12.79 4.03
N PHE A 82 -17.96 -11.70 4.41
CA PHE A 82 -17.73 -10.97 5.64
C PHE A 82 -18.86 -11.31 6.62
N LEU A 83 -18.52 -11.97 7.72
CA LEU A 83 -19.43 -12.28 8.83
C LEU A 83 -19.03 -11.40 10.02
N PHE A 84 -19.95 -10.59 10.52
CA PHE A 84 -19.78 -9.90 11.79
C PHE A 84 -20.67 -10.47 12.88
N TYR A 85 -20.24 -10.35 14.13
CA TYR A 85 -20.93 -10.90 15.28
C TYR A 85 -20.57 -10.15 16.58
N PRO A 86 -21.43 -10.25 17.61
CA PRO A 86 -21.15 -9.69 18.93
C PRO A 86 -19.91 -10.30 19.59
N THR A 87 -19.23 -9.50 20.40
CA THR A 87 -18.10 -9.92 21.24
C THR A 87 -18.50 -9.89 22.71
N SER A 88 -17.63 -10.39 23.60
CA SER A 88 -17.85 -10.26 25.05
C SER A 88 -17.90 -8.80 25.51
N SER A 89 -17.15 -7.90 24.87
CA SER A 89 -17.16 -6.46 25.15
C SER A 89 -18.31 -5.70 24.50
N ASN A 90 -18.96 -6.30 23.50
CA ASN A 90 -20.07 -5.70 22.78
C ASN A 90 -21.17 -6.74 22.42
N PRO A 91 -21.88 -7.27 23.43
CA PRO A 91 -22.81 -8.39 23.26
C PRO A 91 -24.12 -7.99 22.54
N LYS A 92 -24.39 -6.70 22.38
CA LYS A 92 -25.62 -6.18 21.75
C LYS A 92 -25.52 -6.01 20.23
N THR A 93 -24.32 -6.11 19.67
CA THR A 93 -24.14 -6.06 18.22
C THR A 93 -24.85 -7.24 17.56
N ALA A 94 -25.53 -6.99 16.44
CA ALA A 94 -26.19 -8.04 15.70
C ALA A 94 -25.17 -8.96 15.00
N THR A 95 -25.62 -10.13 14.57
CA THR A 95 -24.85 -10.98 13.65
C THR A 95 -25.37 -10.76 12.24
N GLY A 96 -24.49 -10.52 11.28
CA GLY A 96 -24.88 -10.37 9.88
C GLY A 96 -23.77 -10.78 8.92
N ARG A 97 -24.14 -11.01 7.67
CA ARG A 97 -23.25 -11.57 6.66
C ARG A 97 -23.51 -10.97 5.29
N PHE A 98 -22.45 -10.58 4.60
CA PHE A 98 -22.52 -10.07 3.23
C PHE A 98 -21.32 -10.54 2.40
N VAL A 99 -21.47 -10.49 1.08
CA VAL A 99 -20.38 -10.86 0.16
C VAL A 99 -19.41 -9.70 -0.02
N VAL A 100 -18.14 -10.02 -0.26
CA VAL A 100 -17.10 -9.05 -0.61
C VAL A 100 -16.40 -9.45 -1.90
N THR A 101 -15.96 -8.46 -2.66
CA THR A 101 -15.12 -8.65 -3.85
C THR A 101 -14.01 -7.62 -3.88
N GLY A 102 -12.86 -7.96 -4.45
CA GLY A 102 -11.73 -7.06 -4.44
C GLY A 102 -10.50 -7.55 -5.16
N SER A 103 -9.37 -6.92 -4.84
CA SER A 103 -8.09 -7.17 -5.48
C SER A 103 -6.94 -7.22 -4.46
N TYR A 104 -6.01 -8.13 -4.70
CA TYR A 104 -4.74 -8.22 -3.99
C TYR A 104 -3.58 -7.75 -4.87
N TYR A 105 -2.66 -6.99 -4.27
CA TYR A 105 -1.58 -6.30 -4.97
C TYR A 105 -0.20 -6.72 -4.47
N SER A 106 0.82 -6.50 -5.30
CA SER A 106 2.20 -6.92 -5.05
C SER A 106 2.87 -6.18 -3.90
N ASP A 107 2.36 -5.02 -3.51
CA ASP A 107 2.82 -4.24 -2.36
C ASP A 107 2.18 -4.68 -1.02
N GLY A 108 1.44 -5.80 -1.05
CA GLY A 108 0.72 -6.36 0.08
C GLY A 108 -0.67 -5.76 0.30
N SER A 109 -1.09 -4.75 -0.49
CA SER A 109 -2.41 -4.16 -0.35
C SER A 109 -3.51 -5.17 -0.71
N LEU A 110 -4.54 -5.24 0.14
CA LEU A 110 -5.77 -5.96 -0.11
C LEU A 110 -6.94 -4.99 0.07
N ILE A 111 -7.68 -4.77 -1.01
CA ILE A 111 -8.85 -3.89 -1.04
C ILE A 111 -10.07 -4.74 -1.33
N LEU A 112 -11.01 -4.78 -0.39
CA LEU A 112 -12.27 -5.52 -0.48
C LEU A 112 -13.43 -4.52 -0.42
N GLY A 113 -14.19 -4.43 -1.51
CA GLY A 113 -15.44 -3.69 -1.56
C GLY A 113 -16.58 -4.49 -0.95
N ASN A 114 -17.52 -3.77 -0.34
CA ASN A 114 -18.78 -4.34 0.11
C ASN A 114 -19.65 -4.82 -1.07
N GLY A 115 -20.47 -5.84 -0.82
CA GLY A 115 -21.39 -6.39 -1.79
C GLY A 115 -22.77 -6.67 -1.21
N ALA A 116 -23.50 -7.58 -1.84
CA ALA A 116 -24.86 -7.95 -1.45
C ALA A 116 -24.93 -8.60 -0.06
N TRP A 117 -26.02 -8.34 0.65
CA TRP A 117 -26.36 -9.03 1.88
C TRP A 117 -26.65 -10.52 1.62
N VAL A 118 -26.16 -11.36 2.51
CA VAL A 118 -26.58 -12.76 2.66
C VAL A 118 -27.56 -12.87 3.83
N GLU A 119 -27.24 -12.23 4.95
CA GLU A 119 -28.07 -12.13 6.16
C GLU A 119 -27.98 -10.70 6.68
N LYS A 120 -29.07 -9.94 6.53
CA LYS A 120 -29.14 -8.51 6.90
C LYS A 120 -29.87 -8.31 8.22
N PRO A 121 -29.19 -7.80 9.26
CA PRO A 121 -29.87 -7.27 10.44
C PRO A 121 -30.52 -5.92 10.13
N GLU A 122 -31.62 -5.63 10.83
CA GLU A 122 -32.32 -4.35 10.71
C GLU A 122 -31.40 -3.19 11.11
N GLY A 123 -31.37 -2.13 10.27
CA GLY A 123 -30.58 -0.93 10.53
C GLY A 123 -29.09 -1.02 10.16
N TYR A 124 -28.59 -2.13 9.62
CA TYR A 124 -27.18 -2.29 9.27
C TYR A 124 -26.87 -1.97 7.80
N ILE A 125 -25.65 -1.45 7.59
CA ILE A 125 -25.02 -1.27 6.28
C ILE A 125 -23.88 -2.29 6.10
N THR A 126 -23.49 -2.55 4.85
CA THR A 126 -22.28 -3.32 4.54
C THR A 126 -21.06 -2.40 4.51
N VAL A 127 -19.88 -2.94 4.82
CA VAL A 127 -18.64 -2.15 4.93
C VAL A 127 -17.52 -2.73 4.07
N SER A 128 -16.60 -1.86 3.64
CA SER A 128 -15.42 -2.22 2.86
C SER A 128 -14.19 -2.37 3.77
N LEU A 129 -13.20 -3.16 3.35
CA LEU A 129 -11.91 -3.26 4.03
C LEU A 129 -10.78 -2.78 3.11
N LYS A 130 -9.97 -1.84 3.58
CA LYS A 130 -8.75 -1.40 2.89
C LYS A 130 -7.56 -1.56 3.81
N GLY A 131 -6.62 -2.43 3.45
CA GLY A 131 -5.50 -2.72 4.33
C GLY A 131 -4.33 -3.41 3.66
N LYS A 132 -3.40 -3.87 4.49
CA LYS A 132 -2.21 -4.62 4.05
C LYS A 132 -2.15 -6.00 4.70
N ILE A 133 -1.78 -6.97 3.88
CA ILE A 133 -1.35 -8.30 4.30
C ILE A 133 0.15 -8.22 4.58
N ASN A 134 0.57 -8.68 5.75
CA ASN A 134 2.00 -8.72 6.07
C ASN A 134 2.75 -9.77 5.21
N SER A 135 4.07 -9.69 5.19
CA SER A 135 4.92 -10.61 4.41
C SER A 135 4.81 -12.08 4.86
N GLY A 136 4.42 -12.34 6.10
CA GLY A 136 4.13 -13.67 6.63
C GLY A 136 2.77 -14.23 6.22
N PHE A 137 1.94 -13.44 5.54
CA PHE A 137 0.57 -13.79 5.15
C PHE A 137 -0.33 -14.19 6.32
N ASP A 138 -0.02 -13.84 7.56
CA ASP A 138 -0.77 -14.27 8.74
C ASP A 138 -1.61 -13.15 9.36
N THR A 139 -1.42 -11.90 8.94
CA THR A 139 -2.09 -10.73 9.50
C THR A 139 -2.61 -9.83 8.37
N PHE A 140 -3.85 -9.38 8.50
CA PHE A 140 -4.50 -8.37 7.66
C PHE A 140 -4.97 -7.21 8.53
N THR A 141 -4.36 -6.04 8.37
CA THR A 141 -4.72 -4.82 9.12
C THR A 141 -5.02 -3.67 8.19
N GLY A 142 -5.85 -2.74 8.64
CA GLY A 142 -6.19 -1.58 7.82
C GLY A 142 -7.36 -0.81 8.41
N VAL A 143 -8.12 -0.19 7.52
CA VAL A 143 -9.23 0.72 7.83
C VAL A 143 -10.54 0.28 7.21
N VAL A 144 -11.63 0.71 7.85
CA VAL A 144 -13.00 0.57 7.37
C VAL A 144 -13.51 1.97 6.96
N PRO A 145 -13.55 2.30 5.66
CA PRO A 145 -13.88 3.65 5.20
C PRO A 145 -15.25 4.16 5.68
N GLU A 146 -16.25 3.30 5.69
CA GLU A 146 -17.63 3.60 6.10
C GLU A 146 -17.76 3.84 7.62
N CYS A 147 -16.70 3.58 8.39
CA CYS A 147 -16.61 3.79 9.83
C CYS A 147 -15.54 4.85 10.17
N PHE A 148 -15.45 5.93 9.39
CA PHE A 148 -14.45 7.01 9.54
C PHE A 148 -12.99 6.52 9.55
N ASN A 149 -12.69 5.53 8.70
CA ASN A 149 -11.40 4.86 8.67
C ASN A 149 -10.99 4.20 9.99
N ALA A 150 -11.97 3.77 10.80
CA ALA A 150 -11.70 2.99 12.01
C ALA A 150 -10.89 1.73 11.67
N GLY A 151 -10.05 1.33 12.63
CA GLY A 151 -9.11 0.23 12.45
C GLY A 151 -9.78 -1.14 12.44
N PHE A 152 -9.18 -2.07 11.70
CA PHE A 152 -9.43 -3.50 11.86
C PHE A 152 -8.11 -4.27 11.97
N SER A 153 -8.17 -5.43 12.61
CA SER A 153 -7.05 -6.36 12.68
C SER A 153 -7.56 -7.79 12.65
N LEU A 154 -7.18 -8.54 11.62
CA LEU A 154 -7.56 -9.94 11.42
C LEU A 154 -6.30 -10.81 11.36
N LYS A 155 -6.37 -11.99 11.97
CA LYS A 155 -5.35 -13.03 11.89
C LYS A 155 -5.86 -14.20 11.07
N ARG A 156 -4.99 -14.77 10.25
CA ARG A 156 -5.30 -15.99 9.52
C ARG A 156 -5.49 -17.15 10.51
N THR A 157 -6.52 -17.97 10.28
CA THR A 157 -6.67 -19.25 10.98
C THR A 157 -5.81 -20.31 10.29
N ILE A 158 -4.90 -20.94 11.02
CA ILE A 158 -4.06 -22.04 10.52
C ILE A 158 -4.94 -23.31 10.47
N GLY A 159 -4.95 -24.02 9.34
CA GLY A 159 -5.63 -25.33 9.23
C GLY A 159 -6.46 -25.57 7.96
N ILE A 160 -6.65 -24.57 7.09
CA ILE A 160 -7.30 -24.74 5.79
C ILE A 160 -6.26 -24.42 4.70
N HIS A 161 -5.68 -25.47 4.11
CA HIS A 161 -4.62 -25.51 3.08
C HIS A 161 -3.96 -24.18 2.66
N TYR A 162 -2.86 -23.82 3.34
CA TYR A 162 -1.84 -22.92 2.78
C TYR A 162 -0.85 -23.79 1.98
N ASP A 163 -0.84 -23.65 0.65
CA ASP A 163 0.27 -24.13 -0.15
C ASP A 163 1.33 -23.04 -0.24
N LYS A 164 2.41 -23.23 0.52
CA LYS A 164 3.58 -22.35 0.57
C LYS A 164 4.33 -22.23 -0.78
N ASN A 165 3.98 -23.07 -1.76
CA ASN A 165 4.62 -23.10 -3.07
C ASN A 165 3.85 -22.33 -4.14
N LEU A 166 2.81 -21.58 -3.78
CA LEU A 166 2.11 -20.66 -4.69
C LEU A 166 2.96 -19.39 -4.93
N ASN A 167 4.02 -19.55 -5.73
CA ASN A 167 4.69 -18.42 -6.40
C ASN A 167 3.77 -17.84 -7.49
#